data_AF-A0A062VCR6-F1
#
_entry.id   AF-A0A062VCR6-F1
#
_cell.length_a   1.000
_cell.length_b   1.000
_cell.length_c   1.000
_cell.angle_alpha   90.00
_cell.angle_beta   90.00
_cell.angle_gamma   90.00
#
_symmetry.space_group_name_H-M   'P 1'
#
loop_
_entity.id
_entity.type
_entity.pdbx_description
1 polymer ?
#
loop_
_entity_poly.entity_id
_entity_poly.type
_entity_poly.pdbx_seq_one_letter_code
_entity_poly.pdbx_strand_id
1 'polypeptide(L)'
;MSDHKDIPPNTLMLFGVIGGLIGIYLTYFSYISPYFSIAGALGAICAVIWGADAVRRVAKYGLGTGVPSIGQIALGMGIVASMFGLAIVKPLPLAGPIVALITASLIGLIIGLFAQYVIKMKIPVMVRCMTEIAAAGSIIIVGYSAAVAGNFEFVSSIIPRVFDNGIILVVFWAGAVAILHPFNATLGPDETQKRLIYIAGSTGAITMTIIGIASTMTLGAVGGVTVVLGIILWVIFYKKFWDEVYKDSASVVGTGLIPKTEA
;
A
#
# COMPACT_ATOMS: atom_id res chain seq x y z
N MET A 1 -26.99 -11.63 3.19
CA MET A 1 -26.00 -11.40 4.27
C MET A 1 -24.95 -12.50 4.16
N SER A 2 -23.78 -12.22 3.61
CA SER A 2 -22.71 -13.22 3.56
C SER A 2 -22.12 -13.43 4.95
N ASP A 3 -22.14 -14.66 5.45
CA ASP A 3 -21.54 -15.13 6.72
C ASP A 3 -19.99 -15.05 6.75
N HIS A 4 -19.40 -14.05 6.09
CA HIS A 4 -17.97 -13.84 6.08
C HIS A 4 -17.59 -12.78 7.10
N LYS A 5 -17.02 -13.25 8.21
CA LYS A 5 -16.44 -12.39 9.24
C LYS A 5 -15.24 -11.65 8.66
N ASP A 6 -15.32 -10.32 8.62
CA ASP A 6 -14.20 -9.45 8.26
C ASP A 6 -12.96 -9.80 9.11
N ILE A 7 -11.80 -9.80 8.46
CA ILE A 7 -10.49 -9.95 9.09
C ILE A 7 -10.29 -8.76 10.03
N PRO A 8 -9.90 -9.00 11.30
CA PRO A 8 -9.68 -7.94 12.26
C PRO A 8 -8.63 -6.92 11.78
N PRO A 9 -8.85 -5.61 11.99
CA PRO A 9 -7.90 -4.57 11.58
C PRO A 9 -6.49 -4.76 12.14
N ASN A 10 -6.37 -5.25 13.38
CA ASN A 10 -5.07 -5.51 14.01
C ASN A 10 -4.29 -6.61 13.29
N THR A 11 -4.98 -7.60 12.71
CA THR A 11 -4.35 -8.69 11.95
C THR A 11 -3.80 -8.17 10.63
N LEU A 12 -4.57 -7.33 9.92
CA LEU A 12 -4.11 -6.71 8.67
C LEU A 12 -2.98 -5.71 8.92
N MET A 13 -3.05 -4.94 10.01
CA MET A 13 -1.97 -4.06 10.44
C MET A 13 -0.69 -4.85 10.73
N LEU A 14 -0.78 -5.94 11.50
CA LEU A 14 0.37 -6.79 11.79
C LEU A 14 0.97 -7.38 10.52
N PHE A 15 0.12 -7.86 9.61
CA PHE A 15 0.53 -8.38 8.31
C PHE A 15 1.25 -7.32 7.46
N GLY A 16 0.70 -6.11 7.38
CA GLY A 16 1.29 -5.00 6.62
C GLY A 16 2.61 -4.51 7.21
N VAL A 17 2.67 -4.31 8.54
CA VAL A 17 3.87 -3.83 9.23
C VAL A 17 4.97 -4.88 9.21
N ILE A 18 4.69 -6.10 9.69
CA ILE A 18 5.72 -7.15 9.77
C ILE A 18 6.12 -7.61 8.37
N GLY A 19 5.15 -7.92 7.51
CA GLY A 19 5.44 -8.35 6.14
C GLY A 19 6.18 -7.28 5.34
N GLY A 20 5.78 -6.01 5.51
CA GLY A 20 6.43 -4.87 4.89
C GLY A 20 7.86 -4.65 5.36
N LEU A 21 8.08 -4.63 6.67
CA LEU A 21 9.42 -4.46 7.24
C LEU A 21 10.33 -5.64 6.91
N ILE A 22 9.86 -6.88 7.02
CA ILE A 22 10.65 -8.06 6.61
C ILE A 22 11.06 -7.92 5.13
N GLY A 23 10.12 -7.58 4.25
CA GLY A 23 10.42 -7.38 2.83
C GLY A 23 11.47 -6.31 2.58
N ILE A 24 11.36 -5.16 3.25
CA ILE A 24 12.37 -4.08 3.19
C ILE A 24 13.72 -4.58 3.72
N TYR A 25 13.77 -5.18 4.91
CA TYR A 25 15.01 -5.63 5.52
C TYR A 25 15.72 -6.71 4.72
N LEU A 26 14.97 -7.58 4.03
CA LEU A 26 15.56 -8.58 3.16
C LEU A 26 16.37 -7.95 2.02
N THR A 27 15.96 -6.78 1.51
CA THR A 27 16.73 -6.04 0.48
C THR A 27 18.12 -5.59 0.95
N TYR A 28 18.35 -5.50 2.28
CA TYR A 28 19.70 -5.21 2.81
C TYR A 28 20.70 -6.30 2.42
N PHE A 29 20.25 -7.54 2.27
CA PHE A 29 21.10 -8.68 1.90
C PHE A 29 21.32 -8.82 0.38
N SER A 30 20.95 -7.81 -0.41
CA SER A 30 21.16 -7.83 -1.87
C SER A 30 22.61 -7.90 -2.31
N TYR A 31 23.58 -7.60 -1.43
CA TYR A 31 25.01 -7.84 -1.68
C TYR A 31 25.37 -9.34 -1.74
N ILE A 32 24.59 -10.20 -1.08
CA ILE A 32 24.72 -11.67 -1.14
C ILE A 32 24.10 -12.18 -2.43
N SER A 33 22.89 -11.72 -2.74
CA SER A 33 22.16 -12.08 -3.95
C SER A 33 21.24 -10.95 -4.38
N PRO A 34 21.37 -10.41 -5.59
CA PRO A 34 20.61 -9.23 -6.00
C PRO A 34 19.10 -9.50 -6.09
N TYR A 35 18.67 -10.77 -6.14
CA TYR A 35 17.27 -11.19 -6.07
C TYR A 35 16.57 -10.86 -4.75
N PHE A 36 17.31 -10.57 -3.67
CA PHE A 36 16.70 -10.11 -2.42
C PHE A 36 15.98 -8.75 -2.55
N SER A 37 16.32 -7.94 -3.56
CA SER A 37 15.61 -6.69 -3.88
C SER A 37 14.11 -6.90 -4.17
N ILE A 38 13.74 -8.06 -4.73
CA ILE A 38 12.35 -8.44 -5.02
C ILE A 38 11.50 -8.45 -3.75
N ALA A 39 12.10 -8.81 -2.60
CA ALA A 39 11.41 -8.84 -1.32
C ALA A 39 10.87 -7.46 -0.89
N GLY A 40 11.52 -6.36 -1.32
CA GLY A 40 11.02 -5.00 -1.07
C GLY A 40 9.67 -4.75 -1.72
N ALA A 41 9.48 -5.21 -2.96
CA ALA A 41 8.20 -5.09 -3.67
C ALA A 41 7.13 -5.99 -3.06
N LEU A 42 7.48 -7.22 -2.66
CA LEU A 42 6.56 -8.13 -1.96
C LEU A 42 6.13 -7.56 -0.60
N GLY A 43 7.06 -6.98 0.16
CA GLY A 43 6.76 -6.27 1.41
C GLY A 43 5.84 -5.07 1.19
N ALA A 44 6.06 -4.29 0.13
CA ALA A 44 5.18 -3.19 -0.22
C ALA A 44 3.75 -3.66 -0.54
N ILE A 45 3.55 -4.82 -1.18
CA ILE A 45 2.21 -5.40 -1.39
C ILE A 45 1.49 -5.68 -0.06
N CYS A 46 2.20 -6.20 0.95
CA CYS A 46 1.62 -6.40 2.28
C CYS A 46 1.13 -5.09 2.90
N ALA A 47 1.91 -4.02 2.76
CA ALA A 47 1.51 -2.68 3.20
C ALA A 47 0.36 -2.09 2.36
N VAL A 48 0.28 -2.37 1.05
CA VAL A 48 -0.86 -1.98 0.21
C VAL A 48 -2.16 -2.60 0.74
N ILE A 49 -2.14 -3.89 1.05
CA ILE A 49 -3.32 -4.59 1.60
C ILE A 49 -3.78 -3.97 2.92
N TRP A 50 -2.84 -3.68 3.82
CA TRP A 50 -3.15 -2.99 5.09
C TRP A 50 -3.68 -1.57 4.87
N GLY A 51 -2.99 -0.77 4.06
CA GLY A 51 -3.39 0.60 3.75
C GLY A 51 -4.77 0.67 3.10
N ALA A 52 -5.08 -0.26 2.19
CA ALA A 52 -6.37 -0.33 1.52
C ALA A 52 -7.52 -0.62 2.48
N ASP A 53 -7.32 -1.50 3.48
CA ASP A 53 -8.32 -1.71 4.55
C ASP A 53 -8.49 -0.49 5.44
N ALA A 54 -7.40 0.21 5.77
CA ALA A 54 -7.50 1.45 6.54
C ALA A 54 -8.26 2.55 5.76
N VAL A 55 -8.02 2.66 4.44
CA VAL A 55 -8.82 3.53 3.55
C VAL A 55 -10.28 3.11 3.55
N ARG A 56 -10.58 1.82 3.40
CA ARG A 56 -11.95 1.29 3.47
C ARG A 56 -12.66 1.71 4.75
N ARG A 57 -12.02 1.55 5.91
CA ARG A 57 -12.64 1.85 7.21
C ARG A 57 -12.97 3.32 7.38
N VAL A 58 -12.14 4.24 6.89
CA VAL A 58 -12.46 5.67 6.94
C VAL A 58 -13.47 6.07 5.85
N ALA A 59 -13.38 5.47 4.67
CA ALA A 59 -14.19 5.83 3.52
C ALA A 59 -15.65 5.34 3.58
N LYS A 60 -15.92 4.29 4.36
CA LYS A 60 -17.28 3.83 4.70
C LYS A 60 -18.15 4.91 5.33
N TYR A 61 -17.56 5.94 5.93
CA TYR A 61 -18.31 7.06 6.51
C TYR A 61 -18.75 8.11 5.48
N GLY A 62 -18.80 7.77 4.19
CA GLY A 62 -19.36 8.63 3.15
C GLY A 62 -18.43 9.76 2.70
N LEU A 63 -17.15 9.46 2.51
CA LEU A 63 -16.16 10.47 2.11
C LEU A 63 -16.32 11.01 0.69
N GLY A 64 -17.11 10.36 -0.18
CA GLY A 64 -17.31 10.77 -1.57
C GLY A 64 -15.98 10.95 -2.31
N THR A 65 -15.73 12.15 -2.84
CA THR A 65 -14.48 12.53 -3.52
C THR A 65 -13.26 12.64 -2.59
N GLY A 66 -13.45 12.55 -1.28
CA GLY A 66 -12.37 12.58 -0.28
C GLY A 66 -11.50 11.32 -0.27
N VAL A 67 -11.95 10.22 -0.88
CA VAL A 67 -11.18 8.96 -0.88
C VAL A 67 -9.86 9.10 -1.64
N PRO A 68 -9.83 9.55 -2.92
CA PRO A 68 -8.57 9.87 -3.60
C PRO A 68 -7.66 10.81 -2.81
N SER A 69 -8.23 11.85 -2.19
CA SER A 69 -7.48 12.87 -1.45
C SER A 69 -6.77 12.31 -0.21
N ILE A 70 -7.41 11.42 0.55
CA ILE A 70 -6.78 10.79 1.73
C ILE A 70 -5.53 10.00 1.34
N GLY A 71 -5.59 9.24 0.24
CA GLY A 71 -4.41 8.48 -0.21
C GLY A 71 -3.31 9.34 -0.81
N GLN A 72 -3.63 10.46 -1.47
CA GLN A 72 -2.59 11.41 -1.90
C GLN A 72 -1.87 12.04 -0.70
N ILE A 73 -2.64 12.43 0.32
CA ILE A 73 -2.06 12.92 1.58
C ILE A 73 -1.28 11.79 2.27
N ALA A 74 -1.74 10.54 2.20
CA ALA A 74 -1.03 9.37 2.73
C ALA A 74 0.37 9.19 2.16
N LEU A 75 0.48 9.18 0.84
CA LEU A 75 1.76 9.02 0.16
C LEU A 75 2.61 10.29 0.32
N GLY A 76 1.99 11.48 0.40
CA GLY A 76 2.66 12.74 0.75
C GLY A 76 3.30 12.71 2.14
N MET A 77 2.57 12.27 3.16
CA MET A 77 3.13 12.03 4.49
C MET A 77 4.20 10.93 4.46
N GLY A 78 3.92 9.85 3.73
CA GLY A 78 4.76 8.67 3.62
C GLY A 78 6.12 9.00 3.01
N ILE A 79 6.18 9.76 1.92
CA ILE A 79 7.44 10.13 1.26
C ILE A 79 8.27 11.07 2.14
N VAL A 80 7.65 12.08 2.77
CA VAL A 80 8.35 13.00 3.69
C VAL A 80 8.92 12.23 4.87
N ALA A 81 8.14 11.36 5.49
CA ALA A 81 8.58 10.51 6.59
C ALA A 81 9.66 9.51 6.18
N SER A 82 9.54 8.92 4.98
CA SER A 82 10.53 7.98 4.43
C SER A 82 11.87 8.65 4.21
N MET A 83 11.87 9.82 3.57
CA MET A 83 13.08 10.59 3.33
C MET A 83 13.72 11.02 4.66
N PHE A 84 12.92 11.58 5.57
CA PHE A 84 13.41 12.00 6.89
C PHE A 84 13.99 10.83 7.68
N GLY A 85 13.23 9.72 7.78
CA GLY A 85 13.63 8.55 8.55
C GLY A 85 14.90 7.91 8.00
N LEU A 86 15.00 7.73 6.69
CA LEU A 86 16.21 7.19 6.06
C LEU A 86 17.40 8.17 6.15
N ALA A 87 17.16 9.49 6.12
CA ALA A 87 18.20 10.51 6.16
C ALA A 87 18.80 10.76 7.55
N ILE A 88 18.00 10.67 8.62
CA ILE A 88 18.46 11.04 9.97
C ILE A 88 19.32 9.94 10.63
N VAL A 89 19.08 8.68 10.27
CA VAL A 89 19.89 7.54 10.73
C VAL A 89 20.84 6.99 9.67
N LYS A 90 21.37 7.86 8.80
CA LYS A 90 22.48 7.53 7.87
C LYS A 90 23.59 6.64 8.49
N PRO A 91 24.12 6.92 9.70
CA PRO A 91 25.16 6.08 10.30
C PRO A 91 24.67 4.70 10.78
N LEU A 92 23.35 4.51 10.92
CA LEU A 92 22.74 3.25 11.31
C LEU A 92 21.61 2.90 10.31
N PRO A 93 21.95 2.46 9.08
CA PRO A 93 20.97 2.27 8.00
C PRO A 93 19.82 1.35 8.40
N LEU A 94 20.09 0.33 9.21
CA LEU A 94 19.10 -0.63 9.69
C LEU A 94 17.99 0.02 10.54
N ALA A 95 18.22 1.16 11.19
CA ALA A 95 17.15 1.86 11.90
C ALA A 95 16.21 2.62 10.94
N GLY A 96 16.63 2.88 9.70
CA GLY A 96 15.95 3.76 8.75
C GLY A 96 14.48 3.42 8.51
N PRO A 97 14.15 2.18 8.09
CA PRO A 97 12.75 1.78 7.85
C PRO A 97 11.84 1.89 9.09
N ILE A 98 12.36 1.58 10.28
CA ILE A 98 11.61 1.70 11.54
C ILE A 98 11.37 3.18 11.88
N VAL A 99 12.40 4.03 11.77
CA VAL A 99 12.25 5.47 12.02
C VAL A 99 11.28 6.08 11.02
N ALA A 100 11.37 5.72 9.74
CA ALA A 100 10.43 6.16 8.70
C ALA A 100 8.98 5.77 9.02
N LEU A 101 8.75 4.55 9.53
CA LEU A 101 7.44 4.08 9.96
C LEU A 101 6.90 4.87 11.16
N ILE A 102 7.72 5.08 12.18
CA ILE A 102 7.36 5.83 13.39
C ILE A 102 7.05 7.29 13.03
N THR A 103 7.92 7.94 12.25
CA THR A 103 7.71 9.31 11.79
C THR A 103 6.42 9.44 10.99
N ALA A 104 6.15 8.51 10.07
CA ALA A 104 4.91 8.53 9.28
C ALA A 104 3.67 8.36 10.16
N SER A 105 3.74 7.46 11.13
CA SER A 105 2.66 7.24 12.10
C SER A 105 2.37 8.49 12.92
N LEU A 106 3.42 9.21 13.36
CA LEU A 106 3.27 10.46 14.11
C LEU A 106 2.64 11.57 13.24
N ILE A 107 3.09 11.72 11.98
CA ILE A 107 2.49 12.70 11.06
C ILE A 107 1.02 12.34 10.80
N GLY A 108 0.71 11.08 10.53
CA GLY A 108 -0.65 10.59 10.32
C GLY A 108 -1.55 10.81 11.54
N LEU A 109 -1.02 10.63 12.75
CA LEU A 109 -1.73 10.91 14.00
C LEU A 109 -2.05 12.40 14.10
N ILE A 110 -1.08 13.28 13.84
CA ILE A 110 -1.28 14.73 13.89
C ILE A 110 -2.36 15.13 12.87
N ILE A 111 -2.23 14.72 11.60
CA ILE A 111 -3.23 15.05 10.57
C ILE A 111 -4.61 14.49 10.93
N GLY A 112 -4.68 13.28 11.47
CA GLY A 112 -5.92 12.68 11.96
C GLY A 112 -6.57 13.49 13.09
N LEU A 113 -5.79 13.99 14.04
CA LEU A 113 -6.29 14.88 15.10
C LEU A 113 -6.81 16.21 14.51
N PHE A 114 -6.10 16.80 13.57
CA PHE A 114 -6.55 18.01 12.88
C PHE A 114 -7.86 17.76 12.11
N ALA A 115 -7.98 16.65 11.39
CA ALA A 115 -9.19 16.28 10.67
C ALA A 115 -10.39 16.11 11.64
N GLN A 116 -10.17 15.45 12.77
CA GLN A 116 -11.22 15.19 13.76
C GLN A 116 -11.65 16.46 14.52
N TYR A 117 -10.69 17.25 15.00
CA TYR A 117 -10.96 18.32 15.98
C TYR A 117 -10.98 19.73 15.37
N VAL A 118 -10.19 19.99 14.32
CA VAL A 118 -10.12 21.31 13.67
C VAL A 118 -11.10 21.39 12.50
N ILE A 119 -11.04 20.41 11.59
CA ILE A 119 -11.97 20.33 10.43
C ILE A 119 -13.35 19.82 10.88
N LYS A 120 -13.42 19.13 12.02
CA LYS A 120 -14.66 18.57 12.58
C LYS A 120 -15.29 17.48 11.70
N MET A 121 -14.45 16.70 11.02
CA MET A 121 -14.88 15.47 10.37
C MET A 121 -15.27 14.47 11.46
N LYS A 122 -16.56 14.32 11.76
CA LYS A 122 -17.07 13.51 12.88
C LYS A 122 -16.96 11.99 12.63
N ILE A 123 -15.76 11.50 12.32
CA ILE A 123 -15.52 10.10 11.93
C ILE A 123 -14.76 9.40 13.07
N PRO A 124 -15.38 8.46 13.81
CA PRO A 124 -14.79 7.87 15.02
C PRO A 124 -13.42 7.21 14.81
N VAL A 125 -13.17 6.67 13.62
CA VAL A 125 -11.93 5.96 13.27
C VAL A 125 -10.90 6.83 12.57
N MET A 126 -11.16 8.14 12.40
CA MET A 126 -10.33 9.05 11.60
C MET A 126 -8.86 9.05 12.04
N VAL A 127 -8.61 9.35 13.32
CA VAL A 127 -7.25 9.45 13.86
C VAL A 127 -6.47 8.16 13.63
N ARG A 128 -7.09 7.03 13.95
CA ARG A 128 -6.49 5.71 13.79
C ARG A 128 -6.21 5.39 12.32
N CYS A 129 -7.19 5.55 11.44
CA CYS A 129 -7.03 5.22 10.03
C CYS A 129 -5.99 6.13 9.36
N MET A 130 -5.95 7.42 9.69
CA MET A 130 -4.92 8.34 9.16
C MET A 130 -3.50 7.94 9.58
N THR A 131 -3.31 7.53 10.84
CA THR A 131 -2.04 6.96 11.31
C THR A 131 -1.65 5.72 10.52
N GLU A 132 -2.58 4.76 10.38
CA GLU A 132 -2.32 3.50 9.68
C GLU A 132 -2.03 3.71 8.18
N ILE A 133 -2.78 4.60 7.54
CA ILE A 133 -2.64 4.95 6.12
C ILE A 133 -1.28 5.63 5.85
N ALA A 134 -0.85 6.56 6.71
CA ALA A 134 0.45 7.21 6.60
C ALA A 134 1.60 6.21 6.80
N ALA A 135 1.46 5.34 7.81
CA ALA A 135 2.42 4.29 8.11
C ALA A 135 2.56 3.29 6.95
N ALA A 136 1.45 2.82 6.39
CA ALA A 136 1.43 1.98 5.19
C ALA A 136 2.07 2.70 3.99
N GLY A 137 1.74 3.98 3.78
CA GLY A 137 2.34 4.81 2.73
C GLY A 137 3.87 4.88 2.82
N SER A 138 4.41 5.03 4.03
CA SER A 138 5.87 5.01 4.28
C SER A 138 6.50 3.67 3.89
N ILE A 139 5.93 2.55 4.33
CA ILE A 139 6.42 1.21 3.95
C ILE A 139 6.35 1.00 2.44
N ILE A 140 5.31 1.49 1.77
CA ILE A 140 5.16 1.38 0.32
C ILE A 140 6.24 2.17 -0.42
N ILE A 141 6.47 3.43 0.00
CA ILE A 141 7.53 4.26 -0.57
C ILE A 141 8.89 3.58 -0.38
N VAL A 142 9.23 3.15 0.85
CA VAL A 142 10.53 2.52 1.13
C VAL A 142 10.67 1.17 0.41
N GLY A 143 9.65 0.32 0.47
CA GLY A 143 9.68 -1.03 -0.11
C GLY A 143 9.82 -1.04 -1.62
N TYR A 144 9.01 -0.26 -2.34
CA TYR A 144 9.14 -0.17 -3.79
C TYR A 144 10.43 0.55 -4.20
N SER A 145 10.84 1.60 -3.47
CA SER A 145 12.12 2.26 -3.76
C SER A 145 13.31 1.31 -3.54
N ALA A 146 13.27 0.48 -2.50
CA ALA A 146 14.30 -0.52 -2.24
C ALA A 146 14.33 -1.62 -3.32
N ALA A 147 13.18 -1.99 -3.88
CA ALA A 147 13.12 -2.94 -4.99
C ALA A 147 13.72 -2.39 -6.30
N VAL A 148 13.66 -1.07 -6.51
CA VAL A 148 14.36 -0.41 -7.63
C VAL A 148 15.84 -0.24 -7.34
N ALA A 149 16.17 0.26 -6.14
CA ALA A 149 17.55 0.62 -5.80
C ALA A 149 18.43 -0.62 -5.54
N GLY A 150 17.82 -1.74 -5.14
CA GLY A 150 18.49 -2.96 -4.70
C GLY A 150 18.54 -3.08 -3.17
N ASN A 151 18.54 -1.96 -2.44
CA ASN A 151 18.46 -1.89 -0.98
C ASN A 151 17.83 -0.55 -0.55
N PHE A 152 17.61 -0.35 0.75
CA PHE A 152 17.01 0.87 1.30
C PHE A 152 18.02 1.89 1.87
N GLU A 153 19.32 1.74 1.62
CA GLU A 153 20.31 2.73 2.06
C GLU A 153 20.10 4.07 1.34
N PHE A 154 20.01 5.13 2.13
CA PHE A 154 19.55 6.42 1.64
C PHE A 154 20.49 7.05 0.60
N VAL A 155 21.78 7.19 0.96
CA VAL A 155 22.75 7.96 0.17
C VAL A 155 23.33 7.14 -0.98
N SER A 156 23.66 5.87 -0.72
CA SER A 156 24.35 5.00 -1.68
C SER A 156 23.42 4.43 -2.76
N SER A 157 22.14 4.28 -2.45
CA SER A 157 21.23 3.48 -3.27
C SER A 157 19.95 4.22 -3.63
N ILE A 158 19.18 4.67 -2.64
CA ILE A 158 17.86 5.29 -2.87
C ILE A 158 17.97 6.61 -3.63
N ILE A 159 18.85 7.53 -3.22
CA ILE A 159 19.03 8.82 -3.93
C ILE A 159 19.40 8.62 -5.41
N PRO A 160 20.55 7.99 -5.74
CA PRO A 160 21.01 7.94 -7.13
C PRO A 160 20.15 7.06 -8.04
N ARG A 161 19.45 6.05 -7.48
CA ARG A 161 18.70 5.07 -8.29
C ARG A 161 17.19 5.29 -8.30
N VAL A 162 16.65 6.16 -7.44
CA VAL A 162 15.20 6.38 -7.35
C VAL A 162 14.83 7.87 -7.41
N PHE A 163 15.57 8.74 -6.74
CA PHE A 163 15.26 10.16 -6.70
C PHE A 163 15.84 10.91 -7.90
N ASP A 164 17.14 10.76 -8.17
CA ASP A 164 17.84 11.55 -9.18
C ASP A 164 17.37 11.27 -10.62
N ASN A 165 16.82 10.08 -10.85
CA ASN A 165 16.27 9.66 -12.14
C ASN A 165 14.74 9.82 -12.25
N GLY A 166 14.08 10.35 -11.23
CA GLY A 166 12.64 10.61 -11.22
C GLY A 166 11.74 9.37 -11.02
N ILE A 167 12.30 8.17 -10.80
CA ILE A 167 11.51 6.94 -10.55
C ILE A 167 10.62 7.09 -9.30
N ILE A 168 11.02 7.92 -8.34
CA ILE A 168 10.22 8.25 -7.16
C ILE A 168 8.80 8.73 -7.52
N LEU A 169 8.61 9.43 -8.65
CA LEU A 169 7.28 9.87 -9.09
C LEU A 169 6.39 8.68 -9.45
N VAL A 170 6.97 7.66 -10.07
CA VAL A 170 6.27 6.40 -10.40
C VAL A 170 5.93 5.66 -9.11
N VAL A 171 6.89 5.53 -8.19
CA VAL A 171 6.67 4.90 -6.87
C VAL A 171 5.54 5.60 -6.11
N PHE A 172 5.54 6.93 -6.10
CA PHE A 172 4.54 7.74 -5.43
C PHE A 172 3.14 7.54 -6.01
N TRP A 173 2.98 7.74 -7.32
CA TRP A 173 1.65 7.68 -7.95
C TRP A 173 1.11 6.27 -8.06
N ALA A 174 1.94 5.29 -8.45
CA ALA A 174 1.52 3.90 -8.51
C ALA A 174 1.22 3.37 -7.11
N GLY A 175 2.03 3.72 -6.10
CA GLY A 175 1.76 3.39 -4.69
C GLY A 175 0.45 4.01 -4.17
N ALA A 176 0.18 5.27 -4.51
CA ALA A 176 -1.07 5.93 -4.14
C ALA A 176 -2.28 5.24 -4.75
N VAL A 177 -2.24 4.97 -6.06
CA VAL A 177 -3.31 4.24 -6.75
C VAL A 177 -3.46 2.83 -6.16
N ALA A 178 -2.37 2.18 -5.78
CA ALA A 178 -2.40 0.84 -5.22
C ALA A 178 -3.22 0.74 -3.93
N ILE A 179 -3.13 1.75 -3.06
CA ILE A 179 -3.89 1.82 -1.80
C ILE A 179 -5.33 2.31 -2.02
N LEU A 180 -5.53 3.24 -2.96
CA LEU A 180 -6.79 3.96 -3.16
C LEU A 180 -7.80 3.22 -4.03
N HIS A 181 -7.31 2.69 -5.14
CA HIS A 181 -8.15 2.03 -6.14
C HIS A 181 -8.95 0.86 -5.57
N PRO A 182 -8.43 0.04 -4.62
CA PRO A 182 -9.19 -1.05 -4.04
C PRO A 182 -10.56 -0.67 -3.53
N PHE A 183 -10.65 0.37 -2.68
CA PHE A 183 -11.93 0.82 -2.18
C PHE A 183 -12.81 1.39 -3.28
N ASN A 184 -12.24 2.25 -4.14
CA ASN A 184 -12.99 2.89 -5.22
C ASN A 184 -13.58 1.88 -6.22
N ALA A 185 -12.85 0.80 -6.51
CA ALA A 185 -13.28 -0.26 -7.42
C ALA A 185 -14.29 -1.22 -6.79
N THR A 186 -14.41 -1.24 -5.46
CA THR A 186 -15.38 -2.06 -4.73
C THR A 186 -16.55 -1.26 -4.15
N LEU A 187 -16.63 0.04 -4.43
CA LEU A 187 -17.71 0.92 -4.01
C LEU A 187 -19.05 0.43 -4.58
N GLY A 188 -20.02 0.19 -3.70
CA GLY A 188 -21.37 -0.21 -4.07
C GLY A 188 -22.15 -0.83 -2.90
N PRO A 189 -23.44 -1.14 -3.11
CA PRO A 189 -24.34 -1.67 -2.07
C PRO A 189 -23.85 -2.97 -1.42
N ASP A 190 -22.97 -3.71 -2.10
CA ASP A 190 -22.46 -5.00 -1.65
C ASP A 190 -20.95 -4.96 -1.33
N GLU A 191 -20.36 -3.83 -0.94
CA GLU A 191 -18.93 -3.73 -0.57
C GLU A 191 -18.52 -4.81 0.46
N THR A 192 -17.51 -5.63 0.12
CA THR A 192 -16.96 -6.64 1.03
C THR A 192 -15.45 -6.49 1.18
N GLN A 193 -14.96 -6.72 2.40
CA GLN A 193 -13.52 -6.65 2.71
C GLN A 193 -12.72 -7.65 1.87
N LYS A 194 -13.31 -8.82 1.59
CA LYS A 194 -12.65 -9.88 0.83
C LYS A 194 -12.36 -9.45 -0.61
N ARG A 195 -13.34 -8.86 -1.31
CA ARG A 195 -13.10 -8.28 -2.64
C ARG A 195 -12.05 -7.19 -2.58
N LEU A 196 -12.14 -6.31 -1.58
CA LEU A 196 -11.18 -5.22 -1.38
C LEU A 196 -9.73 -5.73 -1.21
N ILE A 197 -9.51 -6.77 -0.40
CA ILE A 197 -8.18 -7.32 -0.16
C ILE A 197 -7.62 -7.98 -1.43
N TYR A 198 -8.44 -8.70 -2.20
CA TYR A 198 -7.98 -9.29 -3.46
C TYR A 198 -7.62 -8.23 -4.50
N ILE A 199 -8.43 -7.18 -4.63
CA ILE A 199 -8.09 -6.10 -5.54
C ILE A 199 -6.89 -5.28 -5.04
N ALA A 200 -6.69 -5.14 -3.72
CA ALA A 200 -5.48 -4.54 -3.13
C ALA A 200 -4.22 -5.36 -3.42
N GLY A 201 -4.30 -6.68 -3.33
CA GLY A 201 -3.22 -7.58 -3.77
C GLY A 201 -2.94 -7.43 -5.27
N SER A 202 -3.98 -7.31 -6.09
CA SER A 202 -3.88 -7.08 -7.54
C SER A 202 -3.23 -5.74 -7.87
N THR A 203 -3.66 -4.65 -7.23
CA THR A 203 -3.11 -3.30 -7.47
C THR A 203 -1.67 -3.17 -6.93
N GLY A 204 -1.35 -3.85 -5.83
CA GLY A 204 0.03 -4.01 -5.38
C GLY A 204 0.88 -4.78 -6.39
N ALA A 205 0.39 -5.90 -6.92
CA ALA A 205 1.13 -6.72 -7.87
C ALA A 205 1.34 -6.05 -9.25
N ILE A 206 0.37 -5.29 -9.75
CA ILE A 206 0.58 -4.48 -10.97
C ILE A 206 1.55 -3.33 -10.69
N THR A 207 1.54 -2.75 -9.49
CA THR A 207 2.56 -1.76 -9.07
C THR A 207 3.94 -2.40 -9.05
N MET A 208 4.08 -3.60 -8.47
CA MET A 208 5.32 -4.38 -8.54
C MET A 208 5.79 -4.62 -9.98
N THR A 209 4.88 -4.84 -10.92
CA THR A 209 5.23 -4.97 -12.35
C THR A 209 5.83 -3.68 -12.91
N ILE A 210 5.19 -2.54 -12.65
CA ILE A 210 5.68 -1.21 -13.07
C ILE A 210 7.04 -0.91 -12.43
N ILE A 211 7.17 -1.21 -11.14
CA ILE A 211 8.43 -1.06 -10.39
C ILE A 211 9.50 -2.02 -10.88
N GLY A 212 9.14 -3.22 -11.32
CA GLY A 212 10.02 -4.16 -11.97
C GLY A 212 10.60 -3.60 -13.27
N ILE A 213 9.78 -2.93 -14.09
CA ILE A 213 10.25 -2.25 -15.30
C ILE A 213 11.27 -1.18 -14.93
N ALA A 214 10.96 -0.33 -13.94
CA ALA A 214 11.91 0.67 -13.44
C ALA A 214 13.20 0.03 -12.89
N SER A 215 13.07 -1.10 -12.20
CA SER A 215 14.18 -1.90 -11.67
C SER A 215 15.04 -2.53 -12.77
N THR A 216 14.52 -2.78 -13.98
CA THR A 216 15.37 -3.24 -15.11
C THR A 216 16.41 -2.19 -15.49
N MET A 217 16.09 -0.90 -15.33
CA MET A 217 16.99 0.21 -15.64
C MET A 217 18.13 0.35 -14.62
N THR A 218 17.93 -0.14 -13.39
CA THR A 218 18.88 0.04 -12.27
C THR A 218 19.57 -1.27 -11.86
N LEU A 219 18.91 -2.42 -12.00
CA LEU A 219 19.35 -3.75 -11.57
C LEU A 219 19.41 -4.79 -12.72
N GLY A 220 19.05 -4.41 -13.95
CA GLY A 220 19.13 -5.28 -15.12
C GLY A 220 18.19 -6.49 -15.04
N ALA A 221 18.74 -7.70 -15.20
CA ALA A 221 17.97 -8.94 -15.29
C ALA A 221 17.08 -9.21 -14.06
N VAL A 222 17.51 -8.77 -12.87
CA VAL A 222 16.72 -8.94 -11.63
C VAL A 222 15.41 -8.17 -11.70
N GLY A 223 15.42 -6.96 -12.26
CA GLY A 223 14.19 -6.20 -12.51
C GLY A 223 13.22 -6.94 -13.42
N GLY A 224 13.74 -7.68 -14.41
CA GLY A 224 12.93 -8.52 -15.29
C GLY A 224 12.23 -9.65 -14.54
N VAL A 225 12.89 -10.25 -13.55
CA VAL A 225 12.26 -11.25 -12.67
C VAL A 225 11.16 -10.61 -11.82
N THR A 226 11.38 -9.40 -11.30
CA THR A 226 10.35 -8.62 -10.58
C THR A 226 9.11 -8.37 -11.45
N VAL A 227 9.30 -8.04 -12.75
CA VAL A 227 8.20 -7.88 -13.71
C VAL A 227 7.40 -9.17 -13.85
N VAL A 228 8.06 -10.29 -14.13
CA VAL A 228 7.40 -11.59 -14.33
C VAL A 228 6.62 -12.01 -13.08
N LEU A 229 7.23 -11.87 -11.90
CA LEU A 229 6.58 -12.21 -10.64
C LEU A 229 5.38 -11.30 -10.35
N GLY A 230 5.50 -9.99 -10.64
CA GLY A 230 4.39 -9.04 -10.53
C GLY A 230 3.20 -9.43 -11.40
N ILE A 231 3.43 -9.83 -12.66
CA ILE A 231 2.38 -10.29 -13.58
C ILE A 231 1.71 -11.56 -13.06
N ILE A 232 2.48 -12.54 -12.58
CA ILE A 232 1.95 -13.79 -12.03
C ILE A 232 1.04 -13.50 -10.83
N LEU A 233 1.51 -12.68 -9.88
CA LEU A 233 0.73 -12.30 -8.71
C LEU A 233 -0.52 -11.50 -9.09
N TRP A 234 -0.40 -10.59 -10.05
CA TRP A 234 -1.53 -9.81 -10.56
C TRP A 234 -2.62 -10.72 -11.11
N VAL A 235 -2.28 -11.69 -11.96
CA VAL A 235 -3.24 -12.67 -12.50
C VAL A 235 -3.90 -13.47 -11.38
N ILE A 236 -3.13 -13.92 -10.37
CA ILE A 236 -3.66 -14.70 -9.25
C ILE A 236 -4.67 -13.88 -8.44
N PHE A 237 -4.31 -12.66 -8.03
CA PHE A 237 -5.18 -11.81 -7.23
C PHE A 237 -6.39 -11.31 -8.01
N TYR A 238 -6.21 -10.95 -9.28
CA TYR A 238 -7.29 -10.51 -10.15
C TYR A 238 -8.31 -11.62 -10.40
N LYS A 239 -7.86 -12.87 -10.62
CA LYS A 239 -8.79 -14.03 -10.72
C LYS A 239 -9.58 -14.24 -9.44
N LYS A 240 -8.93 -14.18 -8.26
CA LYS A 240 -9.64 -14.29 -6.98
C LYS A 240 -10.66 -13.17 -6.78
N PHE A 241 -10.32 -11.95 -7.17
CA PHE A 241 -11.27 -10.83 -7.16
C PHE A 241 -12.45 -11.10 -8.09
N TRP A 242 -12.19 -11.54 -9.33
CA TRP A 242 -13.20 -11.87 -10.32
C TRP A 242 -14.16 -12.96 -9.85
N ASP A 243 -13.64 -14.02 -9.22
CA ASP A 243 -14.44 -15.12 -8.70
C ASP A 243 -15.42 -14.64 -7.61
N GLU A 244 -15.00 -13.70 -6.75
CA GLU A 244 -15.88 -13.11 -5.74
C GLU A 244 -16.94 -12.19 -6.37
N VAL A 245 -16.56 -11.34 -7.34
CA VAL A 245 -17.51 -10.52 -8.09
C VAL A 245 -18.56 -11.37 -8.80
N TYR A 246 -18.15 -12.49 -9.40
CA TYR A 246 -19.06 -13.40 -10.08
C TYR A 246 -20.05 -14.06 -9.13
N LYS A 247 -19.60 -14.49 -7.94
CA LYS A 247 -20.47 -15.05 -6.89
C LYS A 247 -21.50 -14.02 -6.41
N ASP A 248 -21.07 -12.79 -6.16
CA ASP A 248 -21.96 -11.73 -5.71
C ASP A 248 -22.97 -11.35 -6.80
N SER A 249 -22.53 -11.26 -8.05
CA SER A 249 -23.40 -10.97 -9.20
C SER A 249 -24.42 -12.09 -9.44
N ALA A 250 -24.02 -13.35 -9.27
CA ALA A 250 -24.93 -14.51 -9.40
C ALA A 250 -26.10 -14.46 -8.40
N SER A 251 -25.91 -13.83 -7.24
CA SER A 251 -26.96 -13.68 -6.22
C SER A 251 -28.08 -12.69 -6.60
N VAL A 252 -27.86 -11.87 -7.63
CA VAL A 252 -28.80 -10.83 -8.09
C VAL A 252 -29.24 -10.99 -9.55
N VAL A 253 -28.86 -12.10 -10.21
CA VAL A 253 -29.27 -12.38 -11.59
C VAL A 253 -30.80 -12.51 -11.68
N GLY A 254 -31.41 -11.70 -12.53
CA GLY A 254 -32.84 -11.75 -12.83
C GLY A 254 -33.75 -11.02 -11.85
N THR A 255 -33.22 -10.38 -10.79
CA THR A 255 -34.06 -9.70 -9.80
C THR A 255 -34.25 -8.21 -10.09
N GLY A 256 -33.31 -7.55 -10.79
CA GLY A 256 -33.37 -6.10 -11.07
C GLY A 256 -33.48 -5.22 -9.81
N LEU A 257 -33.26 -5.79 -8.63
CA LEU A 257 -33.50 -5.14 -7.35
C LEU A 257 -32.23 -4.47 -6.86
N ILE A 258 -32.32 -3.16 -6.65
CA ILE A 258 -31.53 -2.46 -5.63
C ILE A 258 -31.85 -3.18 -4.29
N PRO A 259 -30.84 -3.54 -3.47
CA PRO A 259 -31.09 -4.18 -2.18
C PRO A 259 -32.15 -3.41 -1.39
N LYS A 260 -33.12 -4.11 -0.80
CA LYS A 260 -34.32 -3.49 -0.18
C LYS A 260 -34.00 -2.64 1.07
N THR A 261 -32.75 -2.58 1.49
CA THR A 261 -32.30 -1.81 2.65
C THR A 261 -30.92 -1.22 2.36
N GLU A 262 -30.84 0.10 2.41
CA GLU A 262 -29.58 0.85 2.52
C GLU A 262 -28.88 0.44 3.83
N ALA A 263 -27.60 0.08 3.75
CA ALA A 263 -26.77 -0.29 4.89
C ALA A 263 -26.08 0.93 5.51
#